data_AF-A0A6J4E6J0-F1
#
_entry.id   AF-A0A6J4E6J0-F1
#
_cell.length_a   1.000
_cell.length_b   1.000
_cell.length_c   1.000
_cell.angle_alpha   90.00
_cell.angle_beta   90.00
_cell.angle_gamma   90.00
#
_symmetry.space_group_name_H-M   'P 1'
#
loop_
_entity.id
_entity.type
_entity.pdbx_description
1 polymer ?
#
loop_
_entity_poly.entity_id
_entity_poly.type
_entity_poly.pdbx_seq_one_letter_code
_entity_poly.pdbx_strand_id
1 'polypeptide(L)'
;MADLRPLSANPSGSSVLLLDGSRSYMELQETAEYRLVAARDLLASLSCMEGSCVDGRDLANVADAAYLLLSDASDLFRAAREAVRRDRLGVRR
;
A
#
# COMPACT_ATOMS: atom_id res chain seq x y z
N MET A 1 7.76 18.38 11.64
CA MET A 1 7.59 17.21 12.53
C MET A 1 7.03 16.08 11.69
N ALA A 2 7.44 14.83 11.96
CA ALA A 2 6.93 13.68 11.24
C ALA A 2 5.45 13.45 11.56
N ASP A 3 4.66 13.01 10.57
CA ASP A 3 3.24 12.71 10.70
C ASP A 3 3.05 11.20 10.60
N LEU A 4 3.46 10.50 11.66
CA LEU A 4 3.49 9.05 11.69
C LEU A 4 2.08 8.50 11.97
N ARG A 5 1.57 7.70 11.05
CA ARG A 5 0.24 7.11 11.15
C ARG A 5 0.31 5.60 10.91
N PRO A 6 -0.48 4.79 11.62
CA PRO A 6 -0.53 3.36 11.38
C PRO A 6 -1.06 3.04 9.98
N LEU A 7 -0.53 1.99 9.37
CA LEU A 7 -1.18 1.35 8.24
C LEU A 7 -2.47 0.66 8.70
N SER A 8 -3.48 0.67 7.83
CA SER A 8 -4.80 0.09 8.09
C SER A 8 -4.76 -1.43 8.22
N ALA A 9 -3.90 -2.08 7.44
CA ALA A 9 -3.58 -3.50 7.59
C ALA A 9 -2.61 -3.68 8.77
N ASN A 10 -3.17 -3.93 9.96
CA ASN A 10 -2.40 -4.24 11.15
C ASN A 10 -3.04 -5.42 11.91
N PRO A 11 -2.35 -6.56 12.04
CA PRO A 11 -2.90 -7.73 12.73
C PRO A 11 -2.88 -7.61 14.26
N SER A 12 -2.25 -6.59 14.83
CA SER A 12 -2.04 -6.44 16.27
C SER A 12 -2.60 -5.14 16.81
N GLY A 13 -2.79 -5.07 18.13
CA GLY A 13 -3.17 -3.82 18.82
C GLY A 13 -2.05 -2.77 18.86
N SER A 14 -0.83 -3.13 18.48
CA SER A 14 0.34 -2.24 18.45
C SER A 14 0.70 -1.85 17.01
N SER A 15 0.84 -0.56 16.73
CA SER A 15 1.22 -0.07 15.41
C SER A 15 2.73 -0.09 15.21
N VAL A 16 3.24 -1.15 14.56
CA VAL A 16 4.68 -1.35 14.30
C VAL A 16 5.12 -0.89 12.91
N LEU A 17 4.20 -0.86 11.94
CA LEU A 17 4.44 -0.29 10.61
C LEU A 17 3.68 1.03 10.50
N LEU A 18 4.42 2.09 10.22
CA LEU A 18 3.92 3.45 10.19
C LEU A 18 4.23 4.08 8.82
N LEU A 19 3.26 4.80 8.28
CA LEU A 19 3.47 5.70 7.15
C LEU A 19 3.83 7.08 7.70
N ASP A 20 4.79 7.76 7.08
CA ASP A 20 5.10 9.15 7.39
C ASP A 20 4.35 10.07 6.43
N GLY A 21 3.19 10.55 6.86
CA GLY A 21 2.36 11.46 6.10
C GLY A 21 3.06 12.79 5.80
N SER A 22 4.14 13.15 6.48
CA SER A 22 4.83 14.44 6.25
C SER A 22 5.68 14.47 4.98
N ARG A 23 5.84 13.32 4.30
CA ARG A 23 6.62 13.18 3.05
C ARG A 23 5.96 13.87 1.86
N SER A 24 6.77 14.13 0.83
CA SER A 24 6.30 14.78 -0.39
C SER A 24 5.28 13.92 -1.15
N TYR A 25 4.45 14.57 -1.98
CA TYR A 25 3.54 13.84 -2.87
C TYR A 25 4.26 12.79 -3.71
N MET A 26 5.41 13.16 -4.29
CA MET A 26 6.19 12.26 -5.16
C MET A 26 6.64 11.01 -4.42
N GLU A 27 7.27 11.16 -3.25
CA GLU A 27 7.73 10.01 -2.46
C GLU A 27 6.57 9.08 -2.06
N LEU A 28 5.44 9.65 -1.63
CA LEU A 28 4.26 8.89 -1.23
C LEU A 28 3.62 8.17 -2.43
N GLN A 29 3.50 8.85 -3.57
CA GLN A 29 2.92 8.33 -4.80
C GLN A 29 3.78 7.22 -5.41
N GLU A 30 5.09 7.42 -5.53
CA GLU A 30 6.02 6.40 -6.06
C GLU A 30 6.01 5.14 -5.20
N THR A 31 6.00 5.33 -3.87
CA THR A 31 5.91 4.19 -2.94
C THR A 31 4.58 3.47 -3.10
N ALA A 32 3.46 4.20 -3.22
CA ALA A 32 2.14 3.60 -3.43
C ALA A 32 2.07 2.79 -4.72
N GLU A 33 2.59 3.34 -5.82
CA GLU A 33 2.66 2.69 -7.12
C GLU A 33 3.52 1.42 -7.06
N TYR A 34 4.65 1.45 -6.35
CA TYR A 34 5.48 0.27 -6.18
C TYR A 34 4.73 -0.89 -5.49
N ARG A 35 3.93 -0.60 -4.45
CA ARG A 35 3.11 -1.65 -3.79
C ARG A 35 1.98 -2.14 -4.68
N LEU A 36 1.31 -1.23 -5.40
CA LEU A 36 0.24 -1.58 -6.35
C LEU A 36 0.76 -2.49 -7.47
N VAL A 37 1.92 -2.16 -8.04
CA VAL A 37 2.56 -2.94 -9.10
C VAL A 37 2.97 -4.32 -8.58
N ALA A 38 3.56 -4.40 -7.38
CA ALA A 38 3.90 -5.69 -6.77
C ALA A 38 2.66 -6.58 -6.57
N ALA A 39 1.55 -6.03 -6.09
CA ALA A 39 0.29 -6.76 -5.95
C ALA A 39 -0.28 -7.21 -7.29
N ARG A 40 -0.25 -6.34 -8.30
CA ARG A 40 -0.67 -6.65 -9.68
C ARG A 40 0.13 -7.82 -10.23
N ASP A 41 1.46 -7.79 -10.09
CA ASP A 41 2.35 -8.79 -10.67
C ASP A 41 2.24 -10.14 -9.96
N LEU A 42 1.96 -10.13 -8.65
CA LEU A 42 1.59 -11.35 -7.89
C LEU A 42 0.29 -11.97 -8.41
N LEU A 43 -0.77 -11.17 -8.55
CA LEU A 43 -2.06 -11.65 -9.03
C LEU A 43 -2.02 -12.09 -10.51
N ALA A 44 -1.23 -11.42 -11.35
CA ALA A 44 -0.98 -11.83 -12.72
C ALA A 44 -0.28 -13.19 -12.75
N SER A 45 0.75 -13.38 -11.91
CA SER A 45 1.46 -14.66 -11.80
C SER A 45 0.52 -15.79 -11.37
N LEU A 46 -0.36 -15.53 -10.39
CA LEU A 46 -1.39 -16.48 -9.95
C LEU A 46 -2.38 -16.83 -11.07
N SER A 47 -2.80 -15.84 -11.87
CA SER A 47 -3.75 -16.06 -12.97
C SER A 47 -3.22 -16.99 -14.07
N CYS A 48 -1.89 -17.12 -14.19
CA CYS A 48 -1.23 -18.01 -15.14
C CYS A 48 -1.01 -19.43 -14.59
N MET A 49 -1.31 -19.71 -13.32
CA MET A 49 -1.15 -21.04 -12.75
C MET A 49 -2.33 -21.94 -13.17
N GLU A 50 -2.06 -23.01 -13.91
CA GLU A 50 -3.10 -23.98 -14.32
C GLU A 50 -3.68 -24.73 -13.11
N GLY A 51 -5.00 -24.95 -13.14
CA GLY A 51 -5.83 -25.39 -12.00
C GLY A 51 -5.55 -26.76 -11.39
N SER A 52 -4.53 -27.48 -11.85
CA SER A 52 -4.05 -28.73 -11.22
C SER A 52 -2.86 -28.53 -10.26
N CYS A 53 -2.31 -27.31 -10.17
CA CYS A 53 -0.99 -27.06 -9.58
C CYS A 53 -1.00 -26.15 -8.34
N VAL A 54 -2.12 -25.50 -8.02
CA VAL A 54 -2.21 -24.55 -6.92
C VAL A 54 -2.88 -25.22 -5.73
N ASP A 55 -2.11 -25.52 -4.69
CA ASP A 55 -2.68 -25.92 -3.40
C ASP A 55 -3.54 -24.76 -2.87
N GLY A 56 -4.66 -25.06 -2.20
CA GLY A 56 -5.54 -24.04 -1.62
C GLY A 56 -4.79 -23.12 -0.64
N ARG A 57 -3.70 -23.63 -0.06
CA ARG A 57 -2.79 -22.85 0.79
C ARG A 57 -1.96 -21.83 0.01
N ASP A 58 -1.47 -22.17 -1.19
CA ASP A 58 -0.71 -21.24 -2.03
C ASP A 58 -1.61 -20.10 -2.51
N LEU A 59 -2.85 -20.42 -2.89
CA LEU A 59 -3.86 -19.43 -3.23
C LEU A 59 -4.14 -18.47 -2.07
N ALA A 60 -4.34 -19.00 -0.86
CA ALA A 60 -4.58 -18.18 0.33
C ALA A 60 -3.38 -17.27 0.65
N ASN A 61 -2.15 -17.81 0.61
CA ASN A 61 -0.94 -17.03 0.87
C ASN A 61 -0.75 -15.88 -0.14
N VAL A 62 -0.98 -16.13 -1.43
CA VAL A 62 -0.87 -15.09 -2.47
C VAL A 62 -1.96 -14.05 -2.31
N ALA A 63 -3.20 -14.47 -2.02
CA ALA A 63 -4.30 -13.55 -1.77
C ALA A 63 -4.04 -12.64 -0.56
N ASP A 64 -3.53 -13.21 0.54
CA ASP A 64 -3.17 -12.45 1.75
C ASP A 64 -2.05 -11.44 1.47
N ALA A 65 -0.99 -11.86 0.76
CA ALA A 65 0.09 -10.96 0.38
C ALA A 65 -0.39 -9.81 -0.52
N ALA A 66 -1.22 -10.11 -1.53
CA ALA A 66 -1.80 -9.11 -2.40
C ALA A 66 -2.71 -8.15 -1.62
N TYR A 67 -3.52 -8.66 -0.68
CA TYR A 67 -4.36 -7.86 0.19
C TYR A 67 -3.55 -6.86 1.03
N LEU A 68 -2.45 -7.31 1.64
CA LEU A 68 -1.57 -6.44 2.42
C LEU A 68 -0.97 -5.33 1.54
N LEU A 69 -0.40 -5.68 0.39
CA LEU A 69 0.20 -4.71 -0.53
C LEU A 69 -0.81 -3.67 -1.05
N LEU A 70 -2.05 -4.10 -1.36
CA LEU A 70 -3.11 -3.19 -1.80
C LEU A 70 -3.62 -2.29 -0.67
N SER A 71 -3.64 -2.80 0.56
CA SER A 71 -4.00 -2.00 1.75
C SER A 71 -2.95 -0.91 1.99
N ASP A 72 -1.66 -1.27 1.96
CA ASP A 72 -0.54 -0.34 2.08
C ASP A 72 -0.57 0.73 0.97
N ALA A 73 -0.76 0.30 -0.28
CA ALA A 73 -0.89 1.21 -1.42
C ALA A 73 -2.05 2.19 -1.22
N SER A 74 -3.19 1.71 -0.73
CA SER A 74 -4.38 2.54 -0.50
C SER A 74 -4.12 3.63 0.54
N ASP A 75 -3.42 3.31 1.63
CA ASP A 75 -3.06 4.28 2.66
C ASP A 75 -2.04 5.29 2.15
N LEU A 76 -1.04 4.84 1.38
CA LEU A 76 -0.06 5.73 0.75
C LEU A 76 -0.71 6.68 -0.27
N PHE A 77 -1.64 6.19 -1.11
CA PHE A 77 -2.37 7.06 -2.04
C PHE A 77 -3.27 8.08 -1.31
N ARG A 78 -3.84 7.71 -0.15
CA ARG A 78 -4.57 8.66 0.71
C ARG A 78 -3.63 9.76 1.21
N ALA A 79 -2.49 9.38 1.77
CA ALA A 79 -1.47 10.32 2.23
C ALA A 79 -0.94 11.21 1.10
N ALA A 80 -0.71 10.67 -0.09
CA ALA A 80 -0.28 11.42 -1.27
C ALA A 80 -1.32 12.49 -1.65
N ARG A 81 -2.62 12.15 -1.67
CA ARG A 81 -3.69 13.13 -1.91
C ARG A 81 -3.73 14.22 -0.85
N GLU A 82 -3.45 13.88 0.40
CA GLU A 82 -3.33 14.86 1.49
C GLU A 82 -2.09 15.75 1.32
N ALA A 83 -0.98 15.23 0.81
CA ALA A 83 0.22 16.01 0.47
C ALA A 83 -0.09 17.11 -0.55
N VAL A 84 -0.75 16.77 -1.65
CA VAL A 84 -1.15 17.74 -2.68
C VAL A 84 -2.04 18.85 -2.08
N ARG A 85 -2.96 18.48 -1.18
CA ARG A 85 -3.84 19.46 -0.52
C ARG A 85 -3.06 20.40 0.39
N ARG A 86 -2.09 19.88 1.14
CA ARG A 86 -1.22 20.68 2.01
C ARG A 86 -0.39 21.67 1.20
N ASP A 87 0.24 21.23 0.12
CA ASP A 87 1.05 22.09 -0.74
C ASP A 87 0.21 23.23 -1.34
N ARG A 88 -1.00 22.92 -1.82
CA ARG A 88 -1.93 23.92 -2.36
C ARG A 88 -2.39 24.95 -1.33
N LEU A 89 -2.55 24.54 -0.07
CA LEU A 89 -2.92 25.44 1.02
C LEU A 89 -1.72 26.27 1.51
N GLY A 90 -0.51 25.74 1.42
CA GLY A 90 0.73 26.45 1.72
C GLY A 90 1.08 27.53 0.70
N VAL A 91 0.82 27.28 -0.60
CA VAL A 91 1.06 28.26 -1.68
C VAL A 91 0.08 29.45 -1.65
N ARG A 92 -1.04 29.34 -0.93
CA ARG A 92 -2.05 30.40 -0.80
C ARG A 92 -1.82 31.35 0.39
N ARG A 93 -0.74 31.19 1.15
CA ARG A 93 -0.38 32.05 2.29
C ARG A 93 0.78 32.98 1.96
#